data_AF-A0ABD2JNJ6-F1
#
_entry.id   AF-A0ABD2JNJ6-F1
#
_cell.length_a   1.000
_cell.length_b   1.000
_cell.length_c   1.000
_cell.angle_alpha   90.00
_cell.angle_beta   90.00
_cell.angle_gamma   90.00
#
_symmetry.space_group_name_H-M   'P 1'
#
loop_
_entity.id
_entity.type
_entity.pdbx_description
1 polymer ?
#
loop_
_entity_poly.entity_id
_entity_poly.type
_entity_poly.pdbx_seq_one_letter_code
_entity_poly.pdbx_strand_id
1 'polypeptide(L)'
;MVHNGWHCAAAAAKHFPEYSHSGNLGDHKCPHCGALLFLHEDSSLCCRKGRVVLPKLNPHPQELMELIVGENQPKQGKEFVRRMSRYNNLLQFASVSAGNKPSPAGGPMARYP
;
A
#
# COMPACT_ATOMS: atom_id res chain seq x y z
N MET A 1 18.92 -22.67 4.03
CA MET A 1 17.89 -23.01 5.02
C MET A 1 16.70 -22.11 4.76
N VAL A 2 15.49 -22.64 4.76
CA VAL A 2 14.26 -21.89 4.47
C VAL A 2 13.46 -21.82 5.78
N HIS A 3 12.98 -20.64 6.15
CA HIS A 3 12.21 -20.43 7.39
C HIS A 3 10.83 -19.85 7.03
N ASN A 4 9.75 -20.51 7.46
CA ASN A 4 8.38 -20.03 7.30
C ASN A 4 8.00 -19.10 8.46
N GLY A 5 7.81 -17.81 8.19
CA GLY A 5 7.36 -16.81 9.16
C GLY A 5 8.10 -15.47 9.08
N TRP A 6 7.73 -14.49 9.92
CA TRP A 6 8.31 -13.14 10.00
C TRP A 6 9.74 -13.17 10.55
N HIS A 7 10.72 -13.66 9.79
CA HIS A 7 12.07 -13.85 10.30
C HIS A 7 13.15 -13.30 9.38
N CYS A 8 13.81 -12.26 9.91
CA CYS A 8 15.18 -11.78 9.68
C CYS A 8 15.62 -11.53 8.22
N ALA A 9 15.78 -10.25 7.86
CA ALA A 9 16.36 -9.80 6.59
C ALA A 9 17.90 -9.58 6.65
N ALA A 10 18.57 -10.07 7.69
CA ALA A 10 20.01 -9.83 7.86
C ALA A 10 20.84 -10.66 6.87
N ALA A 11 21.65 -9.99 6.05
CA ALA A 11 22.52 -10.63 5.05
C ALA A 11 23.47 -11.70 5.63
N ALA A 12 23.84 -11.58 6.90
CA ALA A 12 24.70 -12.53 7.60
C ALA A 12 24.04 -13.91 7.83
N ALA A 13 22.71 -13.98 7.78
CA ALA A 13 21.97 -15.17 8.16
C ALA A 13 21.98 -16.27 7.07
N LYS A 14 22.51 -15.96 5.86
CA LYS A 14 22.67 -16.91 4.73
C LYS A 14 21.39 -17.70 4.38
N HIS A 15 20.23 -17.21 4.78
CA HIS A 15 18.93 -17.67 4.34
C HIS A 15 18.30 -16.55 3.50
N PHE A 16 17.70 -16.92 2.38
CA PHE A 16 16.88 -15.98 1.64
C PHE A 16 15.55 -15.83 2.38
N PRO A 17 15.05 -14.60 2.59
CA PRO A 17 13.66 -14.42 2.96
C PRO A 17 12.83 -15.07 1.86
N GLU A 18 12.08 -16.12 2.19
CA GLU A 18 10.94 -16.47 1.36
C GLU A 18 9.96 -15.33 1.53
N TYR A 19 10.01 -14.36 0.61
CA TYR A 19 8.90 -13.46 0.42
C TYR A 19 7.70 -14.34 0.15
N SER A 20 6.80 -14.42 1.13
CA SER A 20 5.55 -15.14 0.97
C SER A 20 4.95 -14.65 -0.32
N HIS A 21 4.93 -15.52 -1.34
CA HIS A 21 4.17 -15.25 -2.56
C HIS A 21 2.79 -14.87 -2.06
N SER A 22 2.40 -13.60 -2.20
CA SER A 22 1.16 -13.10 -1.61
C SER A 22 -0.07 -13.66 -2.34
N GLY A 23 0.04 -14.83 -2.97
CA GLY A 23 -0.91 -15.37 -3.93
C GLY A 23 -1.16 -14.41 -5.10
N ASN A 24 -2.04 -14.82 -6.01
CA ASN A 24 -2.78 -13.85 -6.81
C ASN A 24 -3.96 -13.37 -5.97
N LEU A 25 -4.10 -12.05 -5.83
CA LEU A 25 -5.29 -11.46 -5.24
C LEU A 25 -6.44 -11.61 -6.26
N GLY A 26 -7.48 -12.38 -5.93
CA GLY A 26 -8.70 -12.40 -6.74
C GLY A 26 -9.28 -13.76 -7.12
N ASP A 27 -8.55 -14.86 -6.90
CA ASP A 27 -9.03 -16.20 -7.31
C ASP A 27 -10.24 -16.68 -6.49
N HIS A 28 -10.34 -16.22 -5.24
CA HIS A 28 -11.45 -16.56 -4.35
C HIS A 28 -12.12 -15.29 -3.83
N LYS A 29 -13.45 -15.25 -3.92
CA LYS A 29 -14.27 -14.15 -3.40
C LYS A 29 -15.03 -14.61 -2.16
N CYS A 30 -14.99 -13.81 -1.10
CA CYS A 30 -15.76 -14.08 0.11
C CYS A 30 -17.27 -14.08 -0.20
N PRO A 31 -18.04 -15.11 0.20
CA PRO A 31 -19.47 -15.20 -0.09
C PRO A 31 -20.32 -14.20 0.72
N HIS A 32 -19.79 -13.63 1.79
CA HIS A 32 -20.54 -12.72 2.66
C HIS A 32 -20.36 -11.25 2.27
N CYS A 33 -19.10 -10.79 2.14
CA CYS A 33 -18.80 -9.38 1.88
C CYS A 33 -18.28 -9.12 0.46
N GLY A 34 -17.98 -10.17 -0.31
CA GLY A 34 -17.46 -10.02 -1.66
C GLY A 34 -15.99 -9.57 -1.75
N ALA A 35 -15.25 -9.54 -0.64
CA ALA A 35 -13.82 -9.26 -0.66
C ALA A 35 -13.07 -10.31 -1.48
N LEU A 36 -12.06 -9.87 -2.23
CA LEU A 36 -11.09 -10.77 -2.88
C LEU A 36 -10.13 -11.28 -1.81
N LEU A 37 -10.04 -12.60 -1.69
CA LEU A 37 -9.24 -13.29 -0.70
C LEU A 37 -7.90 -13.70 -1.32
N PHE A 38 -6.86 -13.64 -0.51
CA PHE A 38 -5.57 -14.23 -0.87
C PHE A 38 -5.60 -15.75 -0.85
N LEU A 39 -4.58 -16.37 -1.44
CA LEU A 39 -4.38 -17.81 -1.32
C LEU A 39 -4.22 -18.19 0.17
N HIS A 40 -5.07 -19.11 0.63
CA HIS A 40 -5.19 -19.54 2.04
C HIS A 40 -5.88 -18.57 3.01
N GLU A 41 -6.44 -17.46 2.53
CA GLU A 41 -7.31 -16.62 3.35
C GLU A 41 -8.75 -17.15 3.33
N ASP A 42 -9.47 -17.01 4.46
CA ASP A 42 -10.88 -17.35 4.56
C ASP A 42 -11.74 -16.15 5.00
N SER A 43 -13.06 -16.35 5.05
CA SER A 43 -14.00 -15.28 5.42
C SER A 43 -13.88 -14.82 6.88
N SER A 44 -13.08 -15.49 7.71
CA SER A 44 -12.83 -15.07 9.09
C SER A 44 -11.97 -13.82 9.17
N LEU A 45 -11.06 -13.59 8.21
CA LEU A 45 -10.20 -12.41 8.17
C LEU A 45 -10.92 -11.15 7.69
N CYS A 46 -11.72 -11.26 6.61
CA CYS A 46 -12.30 -10.07 5.97
C CYS A 46 -13.60 -9.56 6.60
N CYS A 47 -14.50 -10.46 7.03
CA CYS A 47 -15.83 -10.09 7.55
C CYS A 47 -16.25 -10.90 8.78
N ARG A 48 -15.32 -11.65 9.37
CA ARG A 48 -15.57 -12.56 10.49
C ARG A 48 -16.77 -13.49 10.24
N LYS A 49 -16.76 -14.16 9.08
CA LYS A 49 -17.81 -15.06 8.61
C LYS A 49 -19.18 -14.38 8.51
N GLY A 50 -19.21 -13.15 7.99
CA GLY A 50 -20.43 -12.36 7.78
C GLY A 50 -20.95 -11.61 9.02
N ARG A 51 -20.25 -11.66 10.15
CA ARG A 51 -20.62 -10.89 11.36
C ARG A 51 -20.33 -9.40 11.23
N VAL A 52 -19.35 -9.04 10.40
CA VAL A 52 -18.99 -7.64 10.11
C VAL A 52 -19.61 -7.27 8.78
N VAL A 53 -20.54 -6.32 8.80
CA VAL A 53 -21.12 -5.71 7.60
C VAL A 53 -20.26 -4.51 7.25
N LEU A 54 -19.48 -4.63 6.17
CA LEU A 54 -18.70 -3.50 5.65
C LEU A 54 -19.65 -2.51 4.97
N PRO A 55 -19.52 -1.20 5.24
CA PRO A 55 -20.26 -0.20 4.48
C PRO A 55 -19.85 -0.24 3.01
N LYS A 56 -20.77 0.13 2.11
CA LYS A 56 -20.43 0.29 0.70
C LYS A 56 -19.35 1.38 0.59
N LEU A 57 -18.33 1.12 -0.22
CA LEU A 57 -17.34 2.14 -0.55
C LEU A 57 -18.07 3.29 -1.27
N ASN A 58 -17.78 4.51 -0.82
CA ASN A 58 -18.16 5.69 -1.58
C ASN A 58 -17.37 5.68 -2.90
N PRO A 59 -17.98 6.13 -4.01
CA PRO A 59 -17.23 6.31 -5.24
C PRO A 59 -16.08 7.30 -5.00
N HIS A 60 -14.95 7.06 -5.66
CA HIS A 60 -13.87 8.03 -5.62
C HIS A 60 -14.32 9.35 -6.29
N PRO A 61 -13.78 10.50 -5.85
CA PRO A 61 -13.96 11.78 -6.53
C PRO A 61 -13.70 11.65 -8.03
N GLN A 62 -14.50 12.36 -8.83
CA GLN A 62 -14.47 12.29 -10.29
C GLN A 62 -13.08 12.63 -10.83
N GLU A 63 -12.40 13.60 -10.24
CA GLU A 63 -11.07 14.04 -10.63
C GLU A 63 -10.03 12.93 -10.46
N LEU A 64 -10.15 12.13 -9.39
CA LEU A 64 -9.26 11.00 -9.15
C LEU A 64 -9.57 9.84 -10.10
N MET A 65 -10.85 9.61 -10.39
CA MET A 65 -11.27 8.62 -11.37
C MET A 65 -10.71 8.96 -12.76
N GLU A 66 -10.84 10.21 -13.20
CA GLU A 66 -10.27 10.68 -14.47
C GLU A 66 -8.75 10.67 -14.46
N LEU A 67 -8.10 10.96 -13.34
CA LEU A 67 -6.65 10.98 -13.25
C LEU A 67 -6.03 9.58 -13.25
N ILE A 68 -6.70 8.57 -12.68
CA ILE A 68 -6.09 7.27 -12.33
C ILE A 68 -6.72 6.08 -13.10
N VAL A 69 -8.00 6.12 -13.44
CA VAL A 69 -8.77 4.95 -13.88
C VAL A 69 -9.19 5.03 -15.36
N GLY A 70 -8.94 3.96 -16.13
CA GLY A 70 -9.74 3.57 -17.30
C GLY A 70 -9.20 3.88 -18.71
N GLU A 71 -9.82 3.24 -19.71
CA GLU A 71 -9.52 3.36 -21.14
C GLU A 71 -9.69 4.81 -21.67
N ASN A 72 -10.67 5.53 -21.09
CA ASN A 72 -11.01 6.93 -21.38
C ASN A 72 -10.19 7.97 -20.59
N GLN A 73 -9.16 7.54 -19.85
CA GLN A 73 -8.27 8.44 -19.13
C GLN A 73 -7.63 9.47 -20.09
N PRO A 74 -7.66 10.78 -19.77
CA PRO A 74 -7.03 11.82 -20.56
C PRO A 74 -5.52 11.57 -20.67
N LYS A 75 -4.90 12.10 -21.72
CA LYS A 75 -3.45 11.91 -21.97
C LYS A 75 -2.59 12.33 -20.78
N GLN A 76 -3.00 13.38 -20.08
CA GLN A 76 -2.35 13.90 -18.88
C GLN A 76 -2.43 12.90 -17.72
N GLY A 77 -3.58 12.25 -17.52
CA GLY A 77 -3.74 11.20 -16.51
C GLY A 77 -2.86 9.98 -16.80
N LYS A 78 -2.80 9.55 -18.06
CA LYS A 78 -1.91 8.45 -18.49
C LYS A 78 -0.44 8.75 -18.19
N GLU A 79 0.00 9.98 -18.48
CA GLU A 79 1.36 10.42 -18.17
C GLU A 79 1.61 10.55 -16.66
N PHE A 80 0.62 11.03 -15.92
CA PHE A 80 0.67 11.11 -14.46
C PHE A 80 0.88 9.72 -13.84
N VAL A 81 0.04 8.75 -14.18
CA VAL A 81 0.15 7.36 -13.66
C VAL A 81 1.48 6.75 -14.06
N ARG A 82 1.92 6.92 -15.31
CA ARG A 82 3.22 6.42 -15.79
C ARG A 82 4.41 6.98 -15.01
N ARG A 83 4.31 8.23 -14.56
CA ARG A 83 5.39 8.94 -13.85
C ARG A 83 5.09 9.16 -12.36
N MET A 84 4.12 8.45 -11.78
CA MET A 84 3.64 8.72 -10.42
C MET A 84 4.78 8.71 -9.39
N SER A 85 5.75 7.80 -9.54
CA SER A 85 6.92 7.72 -8.66
C SER A 85 7.79 8.98 -8.75
N ARG A 86 7.97 9.56 -9.94
CA ARG A 86 8.73 10.82 -10.10
C ARG A 86 8.00 11.99 -9.46
N TYR A 87 6.68 12.09 -9.64
CA TYR A 87 5.88 13.11 -8.98
C TYR A 87 5.94 12.97 -7.46
N ASN A 88 5.78 11.76 -6.93
CA ASN A 88 5.88 11.49 -5.50
C ASN A 88 7.27 11.85 -4.95
N ASN A 89 8.35 11.48 -5.65
CA ASN A 89 9.72 11.81 -5.24
C ASN A 89 10.00 13.32 -5.26
N LEU A 90 9.48 14.05 -6.25
CA LEU A 90 9.61 15.51 -6.33
C LEU A 90 8.81 16.20 -5.21
N LEU A 91 7.62 15.70 -4.91
CA LEU A 91 6.73 16.26 -3.90
C LEU A 91 7.03 15.76 -2.48
N GLN A 92 7.91 14.76 -2.32
CA GLN A 92 8.31 14.20 -1.03
C GLN A 92 8.83 15.28 -0.07
N PHE A 93 9.55 16.28 -0.61
CA PHE A 93 10.08 17.41 0.17
C PHE A 93 9.12 18.59 0.29
N ALA A 94 8.04 18.64 -0.51
CA ALA A 94 7.05 19.72 -0.43
C ALA A 94 6.27 19.70 0.91
N SER A 95 6.18 18.54 1.57
CA SER A 95 5.56 18.40 2.90
C SER A 95 6.48 18.81 4.06
N VAL A 96 7.79 19.00 3.81
CA VAL A 96 8.79 19.37 4.81
C VAL A 96 8.93 20.89 4.88
N SER A 97 7.83 21.61 5.09
CA SER A 97 7.87 23.03 5.47
C SER A 97 6.53 23.54 6.00
N ALA A 98 5.98 22.87 7.02
CA ALA A 98 4.89 23.43 7.81
C ALA A 98 5.12 23.13 9.30
N GLY A 99 5.75 24.07 9.99
CA GLY A 99 5.80 24.09 11.45
C GLY A 99 6.87 23.21 12.08
N ASN A 100 8.15 23.43 11.76
CA ASN A 100 9.26 23.00 12.62
C ASN A 100 9.20 23.76 13.95
N LYS A 101 8.33 23.35 14.88
CA LYS A 101 8.64 23.56 16.30
C LYS A 101 9.73 22.54 16.64
N PRO A 102 10.89 22.97 17.18
CA PRO A 102 11.89 22.01 17.63
C PRO A 102 11.22 21.06 18.64
N SER A 103 11.38 19.75 18.42
CA SER A 103 10.97 18.76 19.41
C SER A 103 11.75 19.05 20.70
N PRO A 104 11.10 19.12 21.88
CA PRO A 104 11.78 19.34 23.16
C PRO A 104 12.84 18.27 23.47
N ALA A 105 12.79 17.13 22.78
CA ALA A 105 13.62 15.97 23.02
C ALA A 105 15.00 15.98 22.33
N GLY A 106 15.42 17.06 21.66
CA GLY A 106 16.81 17.24 21.23
C GLY A 106 17.38 16.09 20.39
N GLY A 107 16.57 15.49 19.51
CA GLY A 107 17.04 14.45 18.59
C GLY A 107 18.07 15.00 17.60
N PRO A 108 19.07 14.20 17.18
CA PRO A 108 20.13 14.69 16.31
C PRO A 108 19.56 15.05 14.94
N MET A 109 19.55 16.35 14.64
CA MET A 109 19.34 16.82 13.27
C MET A 109 20.54 16.36 12.46
N ALA A 110 20.32 15.52 11.45
CA ALA A 110 21.34 15.19 10.48
C ALA A 110 21.80 16.49 9.82
N ARG A 111 22.99 16.97 10.20
CA ARG A 111 23.70 18.01 9.46
C ARG A 111 24.23 17.34 8.20
N TYR A 112 23.58 17.59 7.07
CA TYR A 112 24.20 17.32 5.78
C TYR A 112 25.20 18.45 5.46
N PRO A 113 26.30 18.13 4.74
CA PRO A 113 27.40 19.05 4.45
C PRO A 113 27.00 20.22 3.56
#